data_AF-U2XZ16-F1
#
_entry.id   AF-U2XZ16-F1
#
_cell.length_a   1.000
_cell.length_b   1.000
_cell.length_c   1.000
_cell.angle_alpha   90.00
_cell.angle_beta   90.00
_cell.angle_gamma   90.00
#
_symmetry.space_group_name_H-M   'P 1'
#
loop_
_entity.id
_entity.type
_entity.pdbx_description
1 polymer ?
#
loop_
_entity_poly.entity_id
_entity_poly.type
_entity_poly.pdbx_seq_one_letter_code
_entity_poly.pdbx_strand_id
1 'polypeptide(L)' 'MTKVTIMLACAAGMSTSLLVTKMQAAADEKGLDAEIFAV' A
#
# COMPACT_ATOMS: atom_id res chain seq x y z
N MET A 1 15.41 10.83 -1.23
CA MET A 1 14.17 10.54 -0.50
C MET A 1 14.25 9.12 -0.01
N THR A 2 13.73 8.82 1.18
CA THR A 2 13.80 7.48 1.77
C THR A 2 12.59 6.69 1.29
N LYS A 3 12.83 5.66 0.47
CA LYS A 3 11.77 4.76 -0.02
C LYS A 3 11.28 3.88 1.14
N VAL A 4 9.97 3.82 1.35
CA VAL A 4 9.34 3.01 2.41
C VAL A 4 8.58 1.84 1.78
N THR A 5 8.80 0.63 2.25
CA THR A 5 8.10 -0.56 1.75
C THR A 5 7.12 -1.08 2.80
N ILE A 6 5.86 -1.27 2.40
CA ILE A 6 4.76 -1.71 3.26
C ILE A 6 4.14 -2.99 2.66
N MET A 7 4.21 -4.08 3.40
CA MET A 7 3.58 -5.36 3.02
C MET A 7 2.40 -5.65 3.95
N LEU A 8 1.23 -5.87 3.37
CA LEU A 8 0.04 -6.31 4.08
C LEU A 8 -0.08 -7.84 3.96
N ALA A 9 -0.12 -8.55 5.08
CA ALA A 9 -0.34 -10.00 5.09
C ALA A 9 -1.76 -10.30 5.58
N CYS A 10 -2.62 -10.85 4.73
CA CYS A 10 -4.01 -11.17 5.11
C CYS A 10 -4.49 -12.44 4.42
N ALA A 11 -5.03 -13.38 5.22
CA ALA A 11 -5.52 -14.67 4.75
C ALA A 11 -6.78 -14.60 3.84
N ALA A 12 -7.39 -13.43 3.67
CA ALA A 12 -8.58 -13.19 2.86
C ALA A 12 -8.32 -12.07 1.82
N GLY A 13 -8.09 -12.43 0.57
CA GLY A 13 -7.46 -11.54 -0.44
C GLY A 13 -8.29 -10.36 -0.98
N MET A 14 -9.62 -10.35 -0.83
CA MET A 14 -10.45 -9.34 -1.50
C MET A 14 -10.48 -7.96 -0.81
N SER A 15 -10.59 -7.91 0.53
CA SER A 15 -10.63 -6.64 1.27
C SER A 15 -9.27 -5.92 1.30
N THR A 16 -8.19 -6.69 1.28
CA THR A 16 -6.81 -6.18 1.31
C THR A 16 -6.44 -5.46 0.02
N SER A 17 -6.93 -5.93 -1.13
CA SER A 17 -6.66 -5.30 -2.44
C SER A 17 -7.23 -3.88 -2.53
N LEU A 18 -8.43 -3.67 -1.99
CA LEU A 18 -9.05 -2.34 -1.92
C LEU A 18 -8.27 -1.40 -0.99
N LEU A 19 -7.75 -1.92 0.12
CA LEU A 19 -6.94 -1.14 1.05
C LEU A 19 -5.60 -0.73 0.41
N VAL A 20 -4.88 -1.65 -0.25
CA VAL A 20 -3.64 -1.36 -0.98
C VAL A 20 -3.85 -0.24 -2.00
N THR A 21 -4.92 -0.32 -2.80
CA THR A 21 -5.24 0.70 -3.81
C THR A 21 -5.42 2.09 -3.19
N LYS A 22 -6.15 2.19 -2.07
CA LYS A 22 -6.37 3.46 -1.36
C LYS A 22 -5.09 4.00 -0.72
N MET A 23 -4.24 3.11 -0.19
CA MET A 23 -2.98 3.50 0.41
C MET A 23 -1.98 4.04 -0.61
N GLN A 24 -1.93 3.44 -1.81
CA GLN A 24 -1.10 3.94 -2.93
C GLN A 24 -1.53 5.36 -3.34
N ALA A 25 -2.83 5.58 -3.56
CA ALA A 25 -3.36 6.91 -3.90
C ALA A 25 -3.05 7.97 -2.82
N ALA A 26 -3.15 7.60 -1.54
CA ALA A 26 -2.82 8.49 -0.43
C ALA A 26 -1.32 8.77 -0.31
N ALA A 27 -0.45 7.83 -0.71
CA ALA A 27 0.99 8.05 -0.76
C ALA A 27 1.36 9.03 -1.87
N ASP A 28 0.77 8.87 -3.05
CA ASP A 28 0.96 9.77 -4.19
C ASP A 28 0.51 11.21 -3.86
N GLU A 29 -0.67 11.37 -3.25
CA GLU A 29 -1.20 12.68 -2.82
C GLU A 29 -0.26 13.37 -1.81
N LYS A 30 0.41 12.59 -0.97
CA LYS A 30 1.35 13.10 0.06
C LYS A 30 2.78 13.22 -0.45
N GLY A 31 3.07 12.87 -1.70
CA GLY A 31 4.42 12.84 -2.25
C GLY A 31 5.35 11.87 -1.52
N LEU A 32 4.81 10.77 -0.98
CA LEU A 32 5.57 9.75 -0.28
C LEU A 32 6.07 8.70 -1.30
N ASP A 33 7.38 8.46 -1.32
CA ASP A 33 7.98 7.35 -2.06
C ASP A 33 7.74 6.04 -1.30
N ALA A 34 6.56 5.44 -1.50
CA ALA A 34 6.11 4.24 -0.81
C ALA A 34 5.74 3.11 -1.78
N GLU A 35 6.27 1.92 -1.53
CA GLU A 35 5.88 0.69 -2.23
C GLU A 35 4.96 -0.13 -1.33
N ILE A 36 3.72 -0.36 -1.78
CA ILE A 36 2.66 -0.97 -0.97
C ILE A 36 2.08 -2.16 -1.73
N PHE A 37 2.12 -3.35 -1.13
CA PHE A 37 1.60 -4.57 -1.72
C PHE A 37 1.04 -5.51 -0.65
N ALA A 38 0.32 -6.55 -1.08
CA ALA A 38 -0.26 -7.55 -0.19
C ALA A 38 0.10 -8.97 -0.62
N VAL A 39 0.15 -9.87 0.38
CA VAL A 39 0.35 -11.33 0.29
C VAL A 39 -0.74 -12.07 1.04
#